data_AF-A0A478FQQ5-F1
#
_entry.id   AF-A0A478FQQ5-F1
#
_cell.length_a   1.000
_cell.length_b   1.000
_cell.length_c   1.000
_cell.angle_alpha   90.00
_cell.angle_beta   90.00
_cell.angle_gamma   90.00
#
_symmetry.space_group_name_H-M   'P 1'
#
loop_
_entity.id
_entity.type
_entity.pdbx_description
1 polymer ?
#
loop_
_entity_poly.entity_id
_entity_poly.type
_entity_poly.pdbx_seq_one_letter_code
_entity_poly.pdbx_strand_id
1 'polypeptide(L)' 'MPNILSSKKSLKKERARRLVRIAEKKKLKRIVREGDISKIYKILDSQVSRGIIKKNKCNRLKSRFAINLQQQKEA' A
#
# COMPACT_ATOMS: atom_id res chain seq x y z
N MET A 1 20.37 -23.21 -21.37
CA MET A 1 20.98 -21.86 -21.37
C MET A 1 20.05 -20.87 -20.67
N PRO A 2 20.54 -19.96 -19.81
CA PRO A 2 19.71 -18.90 -19.25
C PRO A 2 19.24 -17.93 -20.35
N ASN A 3 17.94 -17.61 -20.36
CA ASN A 3 17.34 -16.75 -21.38
C ASN A 3 17.55 -15.26 -21.03
N ILE A 4 18.72 -14.72 -21.43
CA ILE A 4 19.21 -13.38 -21.06
C ILE A 4 18.21 -12.26 -21.45
N LEU A 5 17.56 -12.37 -22.61
CA LEU A 5 16.59 -11.37 -23.09
C LEU A 5 15.30 -11.36 -22.25
N SER A 6 14.78 -12.55 -21.93
CA SER A 6 13.61 -12.70 -21.06
C SER A 6 13.88 -12.15 -19.66
N SER A 7 15.05 -12.43 -19.09
CA SER A 7 15.47 -11.92 -17.78
C SER A 7 15.56 -10.40 -17.73
N LYS A 8 16.14 -9.76 -18.76
CA LYS A 8 16.21 -8.29 -18.87
C LYS A 8 14.80 -7.66 -18.93
N LYS A 9 13.87 -8.26 -19.68
CA LYS A 9 12.48 -7.80 -19.77
C LYS A 9 11.75 -7.93 -18.44
N SER A 10 11.94 -9.04 -17.73
CA SER A 10 11.36 -9.25 -16.39
C SER A 10 11.87 -8.22 -15.38
N LEU A 11 13.18 -7.94 -15.39
CA LEU A 11 13.78 -6.91 -14.53
C LEU A 11 13.21 -5.51 -14.81
N LYS A 12 13.03 -5.13 -16.08
CA LYS A 12 12.41 -3.85 -16.45
C LYS A 12 10.97 -3.74 -15.91
N LYS A 13 10.17 -4.80 -16.06
CA LYS A 13 8.80 -4.86 -15.54
C LYS A 13 8.77 -4.77 -14.01
N GLU A 14 9.68 -5.46 -13.33
CA GLU A 14 9.78 -5.42 -11.88
C GLU A 14 10.12 -4.02 -11.35
N ARG A 15 11.10 -3.34 -11.96
CA ARG A 15 11.46 -1.95 -11.62
C ARG A 15 10.24 -1.03 -11.72
N ALA A 16 9.47 -1.12 -12.80
CA ALA A 16 8.25 -0.32 -12.97
C ALA A 16 7.21 -0.63 -11.87
N ARG A 17 6.95 -1.92 -11.58
CA ARG A 17 6.04 -2.34 -10.49
C ARG A 17 6.52 -1.84 -9.12
N ARG A 18 7.83 -1.86 -8.88
CA ARG A 18 8.44 -1.39 -7.62
C ARG A 18 8.20 0.11 -7.42
N LEU A 19 8.35 0.93 -8.45
CA LEU A 19 8.09 2.38 -8.37
C LEU A 19 6.64 2.67 -7.98
N VAL A 20 5.67 1.99 -8.61
CA VAL A 20 4.25 2.12 -8.25
C VAL A 20 4.00 1.75 -6.80
N ARG A 21 4.55 0.62 -6.32
CA ARG A 21 4.41 0.19 -4.92
C ARG A 21 5.01 1.19 -3.93
N ILE A 22 6.15 1.80 -4.27
CA ILE A 22 6.78 2.84 -3.44
C ILE A 22 5.90 4.09 -3.38
N ALA A 23 5.36 4.53 -4.52
CA ALA A 23 4.48 5.69 -4.60
C ALA A 23 3.21 5.49 -3.75
N GLU A 24 2.57 4.32 -3.88
CA GLU A 24 1.39 3.94 -3.10
C GLU A 24 1.67 3.89 -1.59
N LYS A 25 2.84 3.37 -1.18
CA LYS A 25 3.28 3.40 0.21
C LYS A 25 3.48 4.82 0.73
N LYS A 26 4.06 5.72 -0.07
CA LYS A 26 4.23 7.14 0.28
C LYS A 26 2.88 7.86 0.39
N LYS A 27 1.95 7.57 -0.54
CA LYS A 27 0.59 8.13 -0.53
C LYS A 27 -0.17 7.74 0.74
N LEU A 28 -0.14 6.45 1.11
CA LEU A 28 -0.77 5.99 2.35
C LEU A 28 -0.19 6.70 3.58
N LYS A 29 1.14 6.83 3.67
CA LYS A 29 1.78 7.54 4.78
C LYS A 29 1.35 9.01 4.88
N ARG A 30 1.18 9.70 3.75
CA ARG A 30 0.72 11.10 3.74
C ARG A 30 -0.69 11.22 4.30
N ILE A 31 -1.60 10.37 3.84
CA ILE A 31 -3.02 10.42 4.24
C ILE A 31 -3.21 9.95 5.69
N VAL A 32 -2.38 9.03 6.18
CA VAL A 32 -2.34 8.68 7.60
C VAL A 32 -1.97 9.90 8.47
N ARG A 33 -1.11 10.81 8.00
CA ARG A 33 -0.80 12.06 8.71
C ARG A 33 -1.95 13.08 8.68
N GLU A 34 -2.78 13.05 7.64
CA GLU A 34 -3.98 13.92 7.55
C GLU A 34 -5.08 13.49 8.53
N GLY A 35 -5.03 12.27 9.08
CA GLY A 35 -5.99 11.79 10.07
C GLY A 35 -7.37 11.40 9.54
N ASP A 36 -7.57 11.41 8.21
CA ASP A 36 -8.85 11.09 7.58
C ASP A 36 -9.02 9.57 7.36
N ILE A 37 -9.80 8.94 8.26
CA ILE A 37 -10.02 7.49 8.23
C ILE A 37 -10.73 6.99 6.97
N SER A 38 -11.64 7.79 6.40
CA SER A 38 -12.39 7.43 5.19
C SER A 38 -11.44 7.31 3.99
N LYS A 39 -10.53 8.28 3.84
CA LYS A 39 -9.49 8.24 2.80
C LYS A 39 -8.53 7.07 3.00
N ILE A 40 -8.15 6.77 4.24
CA ILE A 40 -7.28 5.61 4.56
C ILE A 40 -7.93 4.32 4.07
N TYR A 41 -9.22 4.11 4.35
CA TYR A 41 -9.93 2.89 3.96
C TYR A 41 -10.03 2.77 2.44
N LYS A 42 -10.41 3.84 1.74
CA LYS A 42 -10.48 3.87 0.27
C LYS A 42 -9.16 3.47 -0.38
N ILE A 43 -8.03 3.94 0.16
CA ILE A 43 -6.70 3.59 -0.36
C ILE A 43 -6.33 2.14 -0.07
N LEU A 44 -6.58 1.66 1.14
CA LEU A 44 -6.29 0.28 1.50
C LEU A 44 -7.09 -0.70 0.62
N ASP A 45 -8.35 -0.41 0.35
CA ASP A 45 -9.20 -1.24 -0.53
C ASP A 45 -8.72 -1.18 -1.98
N SER A 46 -8.33 0.00 -2.48
CA SER A 46 -7.71 0.12 -3.81
C SER A 46 -6.38 -0.63 -3.93
N GLN A 47 -5.59 -0.69 -2.86
CA GLN A 47 -4.33 -1.44 -2.85
C GLN A 47 -4.56 -2.95 -2.79
N VAL A 48 -5.68 -3.40 -2.21
CA VAL A 48 -6.10 -4.81 -2.25
C VAL A 48 -6.55 -5.19 -3.67
N SER A 49 -7.38 -4.39 -4.33
CA SER A 49 -7.86 -4.69 -5.68
C SER A 49 -6.71 -4.77 -6.70
N ARG A 50 -5.68 -3.95 -6.52
CA ARG A 50 -4.46 -3.97 -7.34
C ARG A 50 -3.46 -5.07 -6.97
N GLY A 51 -3.74 -5.88 -5.96
CA GLY A 51 -2.85 -6.95 -5.49
C GLY A 51 -1.55 -6.46 -4.84
N ILE A 52 -1.50 -5.20 -4.39
CA ILE A 52 -0.35 -4.61 -3.70
C ILE A 52 -0.31 -5.08 -2.24
N ILE A 53 -1.48 -5.19 -1.60
CA ILE A 53 -1.65 -5.67 -0.23
C ILE A 53 -2.61 -6.86 -0.23
N LYS A 54 -2.35 -7.84 0.63
CA LYS A 54 -3.25 -8.98 0.85
C LYS A 54 -4.42 -8.58 1.74
N LYS A 55 -5.60 -9.19 1.52
CA LYS A 55 -6.84 -8.92 2.28
C LYS A 55 -6.62 -8.92 3.80
N ASN A 56 -5.96 -9.94 4.35
CA ASN A 56 -5.70 -10.03 5.79
C ASN A 56 -4.82 -8.88 6.32
N LYS A 57 -3.83 -8.46 5.53
CA LYS A 57 -2.98 -7.33 5.88
C LYS A 57 -3.76 -6.02 5.82
N CYS A 58 -4.66 -5.85 4.85
CA CYS A 58 -5.54 -4.69 4.77
C CYS A 58 -6.46 -4.60 5.99
N ASN A 59 -7.15 -5.68 6.37
CA ASN A 59 -8.03 -5.70 7.53
C ASN A 59 -7.28 -5.34 8.82
N ARG A 60 -6.10 -5.94 9.03
CA ARG A 60 -5.23 -5.61 10.17
C ARG A 60 -4.83 -4.13 10.20
N LEU A 61 -4.54 -3.54 9.04
CA LEU A 61 -4.20 -2.12 8.95
C LEU A 61 -5.40 -1.23 9.24
N LYS A 62 -6.59 -1.55 8.72
CA LYS A 62 -7.82 -0.82 9.02
C LYS A 62 -8.08 -0.75 10.52
N SER A 63 -8.05 -1.89 11.21
CA SER A 63 -8.24 -1.95 12.67
C SER A 63 -7.19 -1.13 13.43
N ARG A 64 -5.91 -1.22 13.06
CA ARG A 64 -4.84 -0.45 13.72
C ARG A 64 -4.98 1.05 13.53
N PHE A 65 -5.29 1.50 12.31
CA PHE A 65 -5.46 2.93 12.05
C PHE A 65 -6.69 3.50 12.76
N ALA A 66 -7.77 2.73 12.88
CA ALA A 66 -8.94 3.14 13.66
C ALA A 66 -8.60 3.37 15.14
N ILE A 67 -7.93 2.38 15.76
CA ILE A 67 -7.52 2.47 17.18
C ILE A 67 -6.57 3.65 17.40
N ASN A 68 -5.55 3.80 16.54
CA ASN A 68 -4.58 4.88 16.71
C ASN A 68 -5.21 6.27 16.55
N LEU A 69 -6.16 6.44 15.63
CA LEU A 69 -6.86 7.71 15.46
C LEU A 69 -7.81 8.01 16.62
N GLN A 70 -8.43 6.99 17.20
CA GLN A 70 -9.23 7.15 18.40
C GLN A 70 -8.37 7.57 19.60
N GLN A 71 -7.25 6.89 19.82
CA GLN A 71 -6.30 7.25 20.88
C GLN A 71 -5.75 8.67 20.74
N GLN A 72 -5.53 9.15 19.51
CA GLN A 72 -5.11 10.53 19.25
C GLN A 72 -6.20 11.57 19.52
N LYS A 73 -7.49 11.19 19.55
CA LYS A 73 -8.59 12.10 19.91
C LYS A 73 -8.84 12.15 21.40
N GLU A 74 -8.52 11.08 22.11
CA GLU A 74 -8.70 10.95 23.56
C GLU A 74 -7.50 11.48 24.36
N ALA A 75 -6.32 11.61 23.72
CA ALA A 75 -5.11 12.21 24.28
C ALA A 75 -5.04 13.72 24.00
#